data_AF-A0A5S9NQ86-F1
#
_entry.id   AF-A0A5S9NQ86-F1
#
_cell.length_a   1.000
_cell.length_b   1.000
_cell.length_c   1.000
_cell.angle_alpha   90.00
_cell.angle_beta   90.00
_cell.angle_gamma   90.00
#
_symmetry.space_group_name_H-M   'P 1'
#
loop_
_entity.id
_entity.type
_entity.pdbx_description
1 polymer ?
#
loop_
_entity_poly.entity_id
_entity_poly.type
_entity_poly.pdbx_seq_one_letter_code
_entity_poly.pdbx_strand_id
1 'polypeptide(L)' 'MAEVELLAQQRGCCKLTLEVLQGNTAAQSVYQRCGFDAYELEPQQGQALFWQKTI' A
#
# COMPACT_ATOMS: atom_id res chain seq x y z
N MET A 1 6.99 10.04 4.48
CA MET A 1 6.73 8.61 4.76
C MET A 1 7.75 7.98 5.71
N ALA A 2 9.01 8.42 5.67
CA ALA A 2 10.11 7.94 6.54
C ALA A 2 9.77 7.77 8.04
N GLU A 3 9.04 8.71 8.66
CA GLU A 3 8.70 8.60 10.09
C GLU A 3 7.78 7.40 10.40
N VAL A 4 6.81 7.13 9.52
CA VAL A 4 5.87 6.01 9.69
C VAL A 4 6.59 4.68 9.47
N GLU A 5 7.49 4.62 8.50
CA GLU A 5 8.34 3.45 8.24
C GLU A 5 9.25 3.14 9.43
N LEU A 6 9.90 4.16 9.99
CA LEU A 6 10.77 4.02 11.16
C LEU A 6 9.99 3.48 12.36
N LEU A 7 8.80 4.02 12.60
CA LEU A 7 7.93 3.54 13.68
C LEU A 7 7.43 2.11 13.45
N ALA A 8 7.12 1.75 12.20
CA ALA A 8 6.72 0.40 11.83
C ALA A 8 7.86 -0.60 12.07
N GLN A 9 9.09 -0.26 11.68
CA GLN A 9 10.28 -1.08 11.93
C GLN A 9 10.53 -1.24 13.44
N GLN A 10 10.46 -0.17 14.22
CA GLN A 10 10.61 -0.22 15.68
C GLN A 10 9.58 -1.12 16.36
N ARG A 11 8.37 -1.20 15.80
CA ARG A 11 7.28 -2.05 16.30
C ARG A 11 7.34 -3.48 15.78
N GLY A 12 8.33 -3.83 14.95
CA GLY A 12 8.44 -5.15 14.33
C GLY A 12 7.38 -5.42 13.26
N CYS A 13 6.79 -4.38 12.68
CA CYS A 13 5.88 -4.53 11.55
C CYS A 13 6.66 -4.96 10.31
N CYS A 14 6.13 -5.94 9.57
CA CYS A 14 6.77 -6.47 8.36
C CYS A 14 6.26 -5.85 7.05
N LYS A 15 5.19 -5.04 7.11
CA LYS A 15 4.63 -4.36 5.94
C LYS A 15 3.82 -3.12 6.33
N LEU A 16 3.72 -2.19 5.39
CA LEU A 16 2.80 -1.06 5.41
C LEU A 16 1.91 -1.13 4.18
N THR A 17 0.61 -0.93 4.36
CA THR A 17 -0.38 -0.92 3.28
C THR A 17 -1.24 0.34 3.38
N LEU A 18 -1.63 0.91 2.24
CA LEU A 18 -2.55 2.04 2.16
C LEU A 18 -3.56 1.82 1.05
N GLU A 19 -4.73 2.43 1.21
CA GLU A 19 -5.74 2.52 0.16
C GLU A 19 -5.66 3.90 -0.49
N VAL A 20 -5.70 3.92 -1.82
CA VAL A 20 -5.74 5.17 -2.59
C VAL A 20 -6.80 5.05 -3.68
N LEU A 21 -7.62 6.09 -3.83
CA LEU A 21 -8.64 6.12 -4.87
C LEU A 21 -7.99 6.10 -6.26
N GLN A 22 -8.54 5.29 -7.16
CA GLN A 22 -8.06 5.15 -8.55
C GLN A 22 -8.02 6.49 -9.31
N GLY A 23 -8.94 7.41 -9.01
CA GLY A 23 -8.96 8.75 -9.63
C GLY A 23 -7.98 9.75 -9.03
N ASN A 24 -7.36 9.45 -7.88
CA ASN A 24 -6.45 10.37 -7.20
C ASN A 24 -5.01 10.17 -7.67
N THR A 25 -4.74 10.57 -8.91
CA THR A 25 -3.44 10.41 -9.57
C THR A 25 -2.32 11.14 -8.82
N ALA A 26 -2.59 12.32 -8.26
CA ALA A 26 -1.63 13.09 -7.47
C ALA A 26 -1.15 12.29 -6.23
N ALA A 27 -2.07 11.70 -5.47
CA ALA A 27 -1.70 10.88 -4.32
C ALA A 27 -0.98 9.59 -4.75
N GLN A 28 -1.44 8.92 -5.80
CA GLN A 28 -0.77 7.73 -6.34
C GLN A 28 0.69 8.02 -6.70
N SER A 29 0.96 9.13 -7.40
CA SER A 29 2.33 9.52 -7.76
C SER A 29 3.19 9.87 -6.55
N VAL A 30 2.62 10.36 -5.45
CA VAL A 30 3.37 10.55 -4.19
C VAL A 30 3.71 9.20 -3.58
N TYR A 31 2.73 8.30 -3.45
CA TYR A 31 2.94 7.00 -2.80
C TYR A 31 3.88 6.09 -3.59
N GLN A 32 3.81 6.09 -4.92
CA GLN A 32 4.77 5.39 -5.79
C GLN A 32 6.20 5.88 -5.56
N ARG A 33 6.42 7.20 -5.45
CA ARG A 33 7.74 7.77 -5.12
C ARG A 33 8.21 7.43 -3.71
N CYS A 34 7.28 7.11 -2.81
CA CYS A 34 7.59 6.61 -1.47
C CYS A 34 7.78 5.08 -1.41
N GLY A 35 7.78 4.39 -2.56
CA GLY A 35 8.05 2.94 -2.63
C GLY A 35 6.82 2.04 -2.41
N PHE A 36 5.61 2.61 -2.40
CA PHE A 36 4.40 1.79 -2.46
C PHE A 36 4.16 1.29 -3.89
N ASP A 37 3.77 0.04 -4.00
CA ASP A 37 3.39 -0.58 -5.28
C ASP A 37 2.11 -1.40 -5.12
N ALA A 38 1.53 -1.82 -6.24
CA ALA A 38 0.40 -2.73 -6.25
C ALA A 38 0.76 -4.01 -5.51
N TYR A 39 -0.10 -4.42 -4.57
CA TYR A 39 0.18 -5.61 -3.76
C TYR A 39 -0.07 -6.87 -4.60
N GLU A 40 0.99 -7.64 -4.84
CA GLU A 40 0.94 -8.94 -5.49
C GLU A 40 1.28 -10.04 -4.48
N LEU A 41 0.38 -11.01 -4.32
CA LEU A 41 0.61 -12.18 -3.45
C LEU A 41 1.49 -13.22 -4.15
N GLU A 42 1.24 -13.43 -5.44
CA GLU A 42 2.01 -14.31 -6.29
C GLU A 42 2.04 -13.71 -7.70
N PRO A 43 3.22 -13.39 -8.27
CA PRO A 43 3.32 -12.67 -9.56
C PRO A 43 2.58 -13.34 -10.72
N GLN A 44 2.32 -14.64 -10.62
CA GLN A 44 1.61 -15.43 -11.64
C GLN A 44 0.07 -15.38 -11.48
N GLN A 45 -0.41 -15.05 -10.27
CA GLN A 45 -1.85 -14.99 -9.94
C GLN A 45 -2.43 -13.58 -10.07
N GLY A 46 -1.56 -12.58 -10.31
CA GLY A 46 -1.95 -11.18 -10.43
C GLY A 46 -2.03 -10.44 -9.10
N GLN A 47 -2.69 -9.27 -9.14
CA GLN A 47 -2.77 -8.35 -8.01
C GLN A 47 -3.84 -8.78 -6.99
N ALA A 48 -3.54 -8.57 -5.71
CA ALA A 48 -4.51 -8.72 -4.64
C ALA A 48 -5.57 -7.61 -4.74
N LEU A 49 -6.84 -8.01 -4.63
CA LEU A 49 -7.97 -7.10 -4.71
C LEU A 49 -8.45 -6.70 -3.31
N PHE A 50 -8.81 -5.42 -3.16
CA PHE A 50 -9.40 -4.89 -1.94
C PHE A 50 -10.93 -4.88 -2.06
N TRP A 51 -11.63 -5.61 -1.19
CA TRP A 51 -13.09 -5.75 -1.21
C TRP A 51 -13.71 -5.20 0.08
N GLN A 52 -14.84 -4.50 -0.04
CA GLN A 52 -15.61 -3.98 1.09
C GLN A 52 -17.05 -4.51 1.03
N LYS A 53 -17.62 -4.89 2.18
CA LYS A 53 -19.04 -5.23 2.32
C LYS A 53 -19.64 -4.43 3.46
N THR A 54 -20.64 -3.60 3.16
CA THR A 54 -21.48 -2.97 4.18
C THR A 54 -22.50 -3.98 4.69
N ILE A 55 -22.68 -4.08 6.01
CA ILE A 55 -23.72 -4.90 6.65
C ILE A 55 -24.88 -3.98 7.02
#